data_AF-A0A174YUD6-F1
#
_entry.id   AF-A0A174YUD6-F1
#
_cell.length_a   1.000
_cell.length_b   1.000
_cell.length_c   1.000
_cell.angle_alpha   90.00
_cell.angle_beta   90.00
_cell.angle_gamma   90.00
#
_symmetry.space_group_name_H-M   'P 1'
#
loop_
_entity.id
_entity.type
_entity.pdbx_description
1 polymer ?
#
loop_
_entity_poly.entity_id
_entity_poly.type
_entity_poly.pdbx_seq_one_letter_code
_entity_poly.pdbx_strand_id
1 'polypeptide(L)'
;MKPKSDLSRQLYELMLQRGYEENFCDIVTKNLNTDFTASRMIGYLYHYDHPPVEEIADEMISILSDRNRIMQKKELEETNARWNDFLLHGFNDEEEEE
;
A
#
# COMPACT_ATOMS: atom_id res chain seq x y z
N MET A 1 0.34 9.79 12.53
CA MET A 1 0.60 9.11 11.25
C MET A 1 2.00 8.53 11.28
N LYS A 2 2.24 7.38 10.61
CA LYS A 2 3.61 6.88 10.44
C LYS A 2 4.43 7.91 9.62
N PRO A 3 5.74 8.06 9.90
CA PRO A 3 6.60 8.95 9.13
C PRO A 3 6.65 8.54 7.65
N LYS A 4 6.85 9.50 6.74
CA LYS A 4 7.07 9.24 5.30
C LYS A 4 8.33 8.39 5.15
N SER A 5 8.29 7.37 4.29
CA SER A 5 9.49 6.61 3.92
C SER A 5 10.44 7.44 3.06
N ASP A 6 11.69 6.99 2.89
CA ASP A 6 12.68 7.72 2.09
C ASP A 6 12.26 7.84 0.63
N LEU A 7 11.65 6.79 0.03
CA LEU A 7 11.12 6.90 -1.34
C LEU A 7 9.91 7.82 -1.42
N SER A 8 9.08 7.90 -0.37
CA SER A 8 7.96 8.83 -0.33
C SER A 8 8.44 10.29 -0.31
N ARG A 9 9.56 10.58 0.35
CA ARG A 9 10.22 11.89 0.31
C ARG A 9 10.82 12.18 -1.07
N GLN A 10 11.45 11.20 -1.70
CA GLN A 10 11.96 11.34 -3.07
C GLN A 10 10.83 11.60 -4.08
N LEU A 11 9.69 10.92 -3.94
CA LEU A 11 8.50 11.18 -4.75
C LEU A 11 8.03 12.63 -4.58
N TYR A 12 8.00 13.14 -3.34
CA TYR A 12 7.62 14.52 -3.06
C TYR A 12 8.55 15.52 -3.78
N GLU A 13 9.86 15.32 -3.64
CA GLU A 13 10.87 16.15 -4.30
C GLU A 13 10.77 16.08 -5.83
N LEU A 14 10.55 14.88 -6.40
CA LEU A 14 10.35 14.68 -7.83
C LEU A 14 9.14 15.46 -8.35
N MET A 15 8.00 15.40 -7.64
CA MET A 15 6.79 16.10 -8.06
C MET A 15 6.98 17.63 -7.99
N LEU A 16 7.64 18.14 -6.95
CA LEU A 16 7.98 19.55 -6.85
C LEU A 16 8.92 20.02 -7.96
N GLN A 17 9.94 19.21 -8.29
CA GLN A 17 10.87 19.50 -9.39
C GLN A 17 10.16 19.56 -10.75
N ARG A 18 9.07 18.81 -10.90
CA ARG A 18 8.19 18.86 -12.07
C ARG A 18 7.16 19.98 -12.00
N GLY A 19 7.16 20.83 -10.98
CA GLY A 19 6.30 22.02 -10.93
C GLY A 19 4.85 21.74 -10.52
N TYR A 20 4.55 20.58 -9.94
CA TYR A 20 3.24 20.36 -9.31
C TYR A 20 3.11 21.18 -8.04
N GLU A 21 1.88 21.60 -7.72
CA GLU A 21 1.59 22.40 -6.53
C GLU A 21 2.02 21.67 -5.24
N GLU A 22 2.60 22.41 -4.30
CA GLU A 22 3.08 21.85 -3.03
C GLU A 22 1.98 21.11 -2.28
N ASN A 23 0.79 21.71 -2.16
CA ASN A 23 -0.35 21.08 -1.49
C ASN A 23 -0.73 19.73 -2.12
N PHE A 24 -0.67 19.64 -3.45
CA PHE A 24 -0.98 18.41 -4.17
C PHE A 24 0.08 17.34 -3.94
N CYS A 25 1.36 17.70 -4.06
CA CYS A 25 2.49 16.80 -3.76
C CYS A 25 2.38 16.24 -2.33
N ASP A 26 1.94 17.08 -1.40
CA ASP A 26 1.84 16.73 0.00
C ASP A 26 0.68 15.76 0.26
N ILE A 27 -0.47 15.94 -0.42
CA ILE A 27 -1.60 14.99 -0.39
C ILE A 27 -1.17 13.63 -0.96
N VAL A 28 -0.52 13.62 -2.12
CA VAL A 28 -0.09 12.37 -2.80
C VAL A 28 0.88 11.60 -1.92
N THR A 29 1.92 12.26 -1.42
CA THR A 29 2.98 11.58 -0.63
C THR A 29 2.53 11.20 0.78
N LYS A 30 1.56 11.92 1.37
CA LYS A 30 0.91 11.49 2.63
C LYS A 30 0.13 10.18 2.46
N ASN A 31 -0.51 9.97 1.31
CA ASN A 31 -1.23 8.73 1.01
C ASN A 31 -0.30 7.59 0.56
N LEU A 32 0.73 7.92 -0.22
CA LEU A 32 1.75 7.01 -0.71
C LEU A 32 3.00 7.04 0.19
N ASN A 33 2.79 6.80 1.49
CA ASN A 33 3.79 6.99 2.54
C ASN A 33 4.76 5.81 2.75
N THR A 34 4.59 4.71 2.01
CA THR A 34 5.48 3.54 2.06
C THR A 34 6.31 3.41 0.80
N ASP A 35 7.47 2.74 0.89
CA ASP A 35 8.33 2.50 -0.29
C ASP A 35 7.60 1.72 -1.38
N PHE A 36 6.74 0.77 -1.02
CA PHE A 36 5.95 0.00 -1.97
C PHE A 36 5.01 0.88 -2.80
N THR A 37 4.30 1.82 -2.15
CA THR A 37 3.36 2.69 -2.85
C THR A 37 4.05 3.84 -3.57
N ALA A 38 5.11 4.40 -2.98
CA ALA A 38 5.87 5.49 -3.57
C ALA A 38 6.63 5.05 -4.83
N SER A 39 7.26 3.88 -4.80
CA SER A 39 7.97 3.31 -5.96
C SER A 39 7.07 3.13 -7.18
N ARG A 40 5.80 2.74 -6.98
CA ARG A 40 4.83 2.62 -8.08
C ARG A 40 4.50 3.97 -8.72
N MET A 41 4.23 5.00 -7.92
CA MET A 41 3.98 6.34 -8.45
C MET A 41 5.23 6.92 -9.12
N ILE A 42 6.43 6.71 -8.56
CA ILE A 42 7.69 7.08 -9.21
C ILE A 42 7.81 6.39 -10.58
N GLY A 43 7.53 5.08 -10.65
CA GLY A 43 7.51 4.33 -11.90
C GLY A 43 6.52 4.89 -12.93
N TYR A 44 5.31 5.22 -12.49
CA TYR A 44 4.30 5.88 -13.34
C TYR A 44 4.84 7.21 -13.91
N LEU A 45 5.39 8.07 -13.05
CA LEU A 45 5.97 9.35 -13.45
C LEU A 45 7.23 9.19 -14.31
N TYR A 46 7.95 8.07 -14.27
CA TYR A 46 9.02 7.79 -15.24
C TYR A 46 8.50 7.48 -16.64
N HIS A 47 7.30 6.93 -16.76
CA HIS A 47 6.68 6.63 -18.06
C HIS A 47 5.92 7.83 -18.65
N TYR A 48 5.37 8.68 -17.80
CA TYR A 48 4.63 9.87 -18.21
C TYR A 48 5.34 11.14 -17.70
N ASP A 49 5.80 11.97 -18.62
CA ASP A 49 6.66 13.12 -18.31
C ASP A 49 5.93 14.18 -17.47
N HIS A 50 4.73 14.57 -17.91
CA HIS A 50 3.95 15.62 -17.26
C HIS A 50 2.42 15.35 -17.28
N PRO A 51 1.97 14.23 -16.67
CA PRO A 51 0.54 13.94 -16.59
C PRO A 51 -0.21 15.05 -15.83
N PRO A 52 -1.46 15.35 -16.22
CA PRO A 52 -2.29 16.29 -15.48
C PRO A 52 -2.56 15.77 -14.05
N VAL A 53 -2.89 16.67 -13.13
CA VAL A 53 -3.06 16.34 -11.71
C VAL A 53 -4.17 15.32 -11.47
N GLU A 54 -5.19 15.31 -12.34
CA GLU A 54 -6.29 14.35 -12.35
C GLU A 54 -5.78 12.92 -12.59
N GLU A 55 -4.87 12.73 -13.56
CA GLU A 55 -4.29 11.41 -13.85
C GLU A 55 -3.39 10.92 -12.70
N ILE A 56 -2.65 11.83 -12.06
CA ILE A 56 -1.84 11.48 -10.88
C ILE A 56 -2.74 11.07 -9.70
N ALA A 57 -3.86 11.77 -9.51
CA ALA A 57 -4.84 11.43 -8.48
C ALA A 57 -5.48 10.06 -8.75
N ASP A 58 -5.87 9.78 -9.99
CA ASP A 58 -6.43 8.49 -10.39
C ASP A 58 -5.41 7.35 -10.19
N GLU A 59 -4.16 7.54 -10.59
CA GLU A 59 -3.10 6.55 -10.37
C GLU A 59 -2.83 6.34 -8.87
N MET A 60 -2.86 7.41 -8.07
CA MET A 60 -2.77 7.29 -6.61
C MET A 60 -3.89 6.40 -6.07
N ILE A 61 -5.14 6.64 -6.47
CA ILE A 61 -6.30 5.84 -6.05
C ILE A 61 -6.15 4.38 -6.49
N SER A 62 -5.67 4.14 -7.71
CA SER A 62 -5.38 2.81 -8.24
C SER A 62 -4.36 2.06 -7.37
N ILE A 63 -3.24 2.70 -7.03
CA ILE A 63 -2.20 2.13 -6.15
C ILE A 63 -2.75 1.83 -4.75
N LEU A 64 -3.59 2.72 -4.20
CA LEU A 64 -4.24 2.51 -2.90
C LEU A 64 -5.20 1.30 -2.93
N SER A 65 -5.96 1.15 -4.00
CA SER A 65 -6.87 0.03 -4.21
C SER A 65 -6.11 -1.30 -4.30
N ASP A 66 -5.03 -1.34 -5.08
CA ASP A 66 -4.16 -2.51 -5.20
C ASP A 66 -3.55 -2.91 -3.85
N ARG A 67 -3.08 -1.93 -3.07
CA ARG A 67 -2.57 -2.17 -1.71
C ARG A 67 -3.63 -2.80 -0.81
N ASN A 68 -4.86 -2.26 -0.83
CA ASN A 68 -5.96 -2.80 -0.03
C ASN A 68 -6.31 -4.23 -0.42
N ARG A 69 -6.34 -4.53 -1.71
CA ARG A 69 -6.57 -5.89 -2.22
C ARG A 69 -5.50 -6.88 -1.74
N ILE A 70 -4.23 -6.46 -1.69
CA ILE A 70 -3.14 -7.29 -1.15
C ILE A 70 -3.32 -7.56 0.35
N MET A 71 -3.74 -6.55 1.13
CA MET A 71 -4.00 -6.74 2.57
C MET A 71 -5.16 -7.71 2.81
N GLN A 72 -6.27 -7.52 2.11
CA GLN A 72 -7.44 -8.40 2.20
C GLN A 72 -7.09 -9.84 1.82
N LYS A 73 -6.29 -10.03 0.77
CA LYS A 73 -5.81 -11.36 0.39
C LYS A 73 -5.02 -12.01 1.52
N LYS A 74 -4.10 -11.29 2.16
CA LYS A 74 -3.29 -11.84 3.27
C LYS A 74 -4.13 -12.21 4.48
N GLU A 75 -5.11 -11.38 4.82
CA GLU A 75 -6.04 -11.66 5.92
C GLU A 75 -6.88 -12.92 5.65
N LEU A 76 -7.35 -13.09 4.41
CA LEU A 76 -8.06 -14.31 4.00
C LEU A 76 -7.16 -15.54 4.02
N GLU A 77 -5.91 -15.41 3.57
CA GLU A 77 -4.91 -16.50 3.63
C GLU A 77 -4.61 -16.91 5.08
N GLU A 78 -4.47 -15.95 5.99
CA GLU A 78 -4.27 -16.21 7.41
C GLU A 78 -5.49 -16.89 8.04
N THR A 79 -6.70 -16.41 7.73
CA THR A 79 -7.95 -17.02 8.21
C THR A 79 -8.09 -18.45 7.73
N ASN A 80 -7.80 -18.71 6.45
CA ASN A 80 -7.84 -20.04 5.88
C ASN A 80 -6.79 -20.97 6.49
N ALA A 81 -5.58 -20.46 6.76
CA ALA A 81 -4.52 -21.23 7.44
C ALA A 81 -4.95 -21.66 8.85
N ARG A 82 -5.52 -20.74 9.64
CA ARG A 82 -6.06 -21.05 10.98
C ARG A 82 -7.23 -22.04 10.92
N TRP A 83 -8.09 -21.92 9.93
CA TRP A 83 -9.19 -22.87 9.74
C TRP A 83 -8.69 -24.27 9.38
N ASN A 84 -7.70 -24.38 8.49
CA ASN A 84 -7.09 -25.66 8.13
C ASN A 84 -6.37 -26.31 9.31
N ASP A 85 -5.67 -25.51 10.12
CA ASP A 85 -5.03 -25.95 11.36
C ASP A 85 -6.06 -26.52 12.34
N PHE A 86 -7.16 -25.81 12.56
CA PHE A 86 -8.29 -26.27 13.36
C PHE A 86 -8.92 -27.57 12.81
N LEU A 87 -9.11 -27.68 11.49
CA LEU A 87 -9.65 -28.90 10.89
C LEU A 87 -8.72 -30.11 11.06
N LEU A 88 -7.40 -29.89 11.11
CA LEU A 88 -6.41 -30.95 11.23
C LEU A 88 -6.21 -31.39 12.69
N HIS A 89 -6.20 -30.44 13.62
CA HIS A 89 -5.89 -30.68 15.02
C HIS A 89 -7.11 -30.71 15.94
N GLY A 90 -8.29 -30.33 15.45
CA GLY A 90 -9.51 -30.17 16.25
C GLY A 90 -9.40 -29.03 17.27
N PHE A 91 -10.30 -29.02 18.25
CA PHE A 91 -9.94 -28.40 19.53
C PHE A 91 -9.01 -29.41 20.20
N ASN A 92 -7.78 -29.03 20.51
CA ASN A 92 -6.90 -29.90 21.27
C ASN A 92 -7.42 -29.92 22.72
N ASP A 93 -8.54 -30.61 22.93
CA ASP A 93 -9.10 -30.92 24.24
C ASP A 93 -8.29 -32.10 24.76
N GLU A 94 -7.08 -31.82 25.26
CA GLU A 94 -6.47 -32.67 26.29
C GLU A 94 -7.28 -32.48 27.60
N GLU A 95 -8.53 -32.90 27.57
CA GLU A 95 -9.30 -33.31 28.74
C GLU A 95 -9.54 -34.82 28.63
N GLU A 96 -8.48 -35.60 28.84
CA GLU A 96 -8.63 -36.91 29.48
C GLU A 96 -7.66 -36.94 30.67
N GLU A 97 -8.17 -36.41 31.78
CA GLU A 97 -7.81 -36.88 33.11
C GLU A 97 -8.22 -38.37 33.21
N GLU A 98 -7.24 -39.28 33.35
CA GLU A 98 -7.20 -40.42 34.30
C GLU A 98 -5.94 -41.30 34.11
#